data_AF-A0A6G3LMC1-F1
#
_entry.id   AF-A0A6G3LMC1-F1
#
_cell.length_a   1.000
_cell.length_b   1.000
_cell.length_c   1.000
_cell.angle_alpha   90.00
_cell.angle_beta   90.00
_cell.angle_gamma   90.00
#
_symmetry.space_group_name_H-M   'P 1'
#
loop_
_entity.id
_entity.type
_entity.pdbx_description
1 polymer ?
#
loop_
_entity_poly.entity_id
_entity_poly.type
_entity_poly.pdbx_seq_one_letter_code
_entity_poly.pdbx_strand_id
1 'polypeptide(L)'
;MDHQRIAHIVTVGTSIVRNIAQNASGQSVSSEVLEKFKRWAQASPRSREDAEAGERACSGCEEFEAGLRVLASKPYEVSAELNAMRSYLEEGMVDAVVLLSSDTGVSEFSARLLEAYLSSEGKLVETIRVPGLGLDFQEGLINLVDTVAGVVARYRGLGYRAWINLTGGFKLEAAVLYLVSCLSKLGVEKAYYIHEAMRSTVEVPAIPVKLEDSLLRTVERLGDQEVELEEARKRIGEEMLDVLLRSGLVERSGTTVRIRKWVLHLVRGF
;
A
#
# COMPACT_ATOMS: atom_id res chain seq x y z
N MET A 1 -28.74 -14.63 -0.47
CA MET A 1 -27.47 -14.54 -1.20
C MET A 1 -26.43 -14.16 -0.17
N ASP A 2 -25.42 -15.00 0.04
CA ASP A 2 -24.34 -14.67 0.98
C ASP A 2 -23.63 -13.41 0.49
N HIS A 3 -23.60 -12.37 1.33
CA HIS A 3 -22.81 -11.17 1.09
C HIS A 3 -21.34 -11.57 1.07
N GLN A 4 -20.71 -11.53 -0.10
CA GLN A 4 -19.29 -11.82 -0.22
C GLN A 4 -18.50 -10.65 0.36
N ARG A 5 -17.64 -10.91 1.34
CA ARG A 5 -16.85 -9.88 2.01
C ARG A 5 -15.73 -9.38 1.10
N ILE A 6 -15.53 -8.07 1.05
CA ILE A 6 -14.56 -7.40 0.17
C ILE A 6 -13.55 -6.61 1.00
N ALA A 7 -12.27 -6.87 0.75
CA ALA A 7 -11.15 -6.15 1.34
C ALA A 7 -10.51 -5.24 0.29
N HIS A 8 -10.39 -3.95 0.62
CA HIS A 8 -9.76 -2.94 -0.20
C HIS A 8 -8.34 -2.68 0.29
N ILE A 9 -7.35 -2.91 -0.57
CA ILE A 9 -5.93 -2.65 -0.28
C ILE A 9 -5.58 -1.29 -0.90
N VAL A 10 -5.09 -0.37 -0.09
CA VAL A 10 -4.99 1.05 -0.44
C VAL A 10 -3.63 1.58 -0.01
N THR A 11 -2.82 2.05 -0.95
CA THR A 11 -1.65 2.88 -0.63
C THR A 11 -2.10 4.24 -0.14
N VAL A 12 -1.45 4.76 0.89
CA VAL A 12 -1.82 6.04 1.52
C VAL A 12 -0.79 7.10 1.19
N GLY A 13 -1.22 8.10 0.41
CA GLY A 13 -0.40 9.27 0.11
C GLY A 13 -0.46 10.33 1.21
N THR A 14 -0.04 11.55 0.86
CA THR A 14 -0.08 12.72 1.74
C THR A 14 -1.24 13.67 1.40
N SER A 15 -2.25 13.16 0.68
CA SER A 15 -3.35 13.97 0.12
C SER A 15 -4.14 14.71 1.19
N ILE A 16 -4.45 14.02 2.31
CA ILE A 16 -5.17 14.57 3.46
C ILE A 16 -4.44 15.78 4.04
N VAL A 17 -3.15 15.63 4.36
CA VAL A 17 -2.33 16.70 4.94
C VAL A 17 -2.27 17.92 4.01
N ARG A 18 -2.06 17.69 2.71
CA ARG A 18 -2.03 18.76 1.70
C ARG A 18 -3.38 19.47 1.55
N ASN A 19 -4.48 18.71 1.52
CA ASN A 19 -5.81 19.27 1.35
C ASN A 19 -6.27 20.06 2.57
N ILE A 20 -5.94 19.60 3.79
CA ILE A 20 -6.16 20.38 5.01
C ILE A 20 -5.35 21.68 4.96
N ALA A 21 -4.06 21.61 4.62
CA ALA A 21 -3.18 22.77 4.54
C ALA A 21 -3.69 23.87 3.57
N GLN A 22 -4.39 23.48 2.50
CA GLN A 22 -4.91 24.39 1.48
C GLN A 22 -6.34 24.87 1.76
N ASN A 23 -7.21 23.99 2.24
CA ASN A 23 -8.67 24.20 2.18
C ASN A 23 -9.34 24.30 3.55
N ALA A 24 -8.62 24.12 4.67
CA ALA A 24 -9.21 24.19 6.01
C ALA A 24 -9.34 25.62 6.57
N SER A 25 -9.01 26.65 5.78
CA SER A 25 -9.16 28.06 6.18
C SER A 25 -10.64 28.37 6.51
N GLY A 26 -10.98 28.48 7.79
CA GLY A 26 -12.35 28.72 8.27
C GLY A 26 -13.09 27.49 8.82
N GLN A 27 -12.47 26.31 8.78
CA GLN A 27 -12.90 25.17 9.60
C GLN A 27 -12.36 25.33 11.03
N SER A 28 -12.89 24.61 12.02
CA SER A 28 -12.52 24.68 13.45
C SER A 28 -11.10 24.13 13.75
N VAL A 29 -10.12 24.61 13.01
CA VAL A 29 -8.69 24.32 13.11
C VAL A 29 -8.01 25.62 13.53
N SER A 30 -7.22 25.56 14.61
CA SER A 30 -6.48 26.73 15.09
C SER A 30 -5.41 27.14 14.06
N SER A 31 -5.07 28.44 14.01
CA SER A 31 -4.04 28.93 13.09
C SER A 31 -2.69 28.24 13.29
N GLU A 32 -2.35 27.88 14.53
CA GLU A 32 -1.12 27.16 14.85
C GLU A 32 -1.10 25.75 14.24
N VAL A 33 -2.19 24.99 14.40
CA VAL A 33 -2.32 23.66 13.80
C VAL A 33 -2.29 23.74 12.27
N LEU A 34 -2.97 24.73 11.68
CA LEU A 34 -2.97 24.90 10.23
C LEU A 34 -1.57 25.18 9.68
N GLU A 35 -0.76 25.97 10.38
CA GLU A 35 0.65 26.17 9.99
C GLU A 35 1.48 24.89 10.07
N LYS A 36 1.20 23.98 11.02
CA LYS A 36 1.84 22.65 11.04
C LYS A 36 1.49 21.82 9.81
N PHE A 37 0.21 21.76 9.45
CA PHE A 37 -0.22 21.07 8.23
C PHE A 37 0.46 21.61 6.97
N LYS A 38 0.66 22.93 6.86
CA LYS A 38 1.40 23.55 5.74
C LYS A 38 2.86 23.11 5.71
N ARG A 39 3.54 23.03 6.86
CA ARG A 39 4.91 22.53 6.95
C ARG A 39 5.00 21.05 6.59
N TRP A 40 4.10 20.22 7.12
CA TRP A 40 4.05 18.78 6.85
C TRP A 40 3.75 18.48 5.38
N ALA A 41 2.90 19.28 4.72
CA ALA A 41 2.61 19.12 3.29
C ALA A 41 3.84 19.32 2.38
N GLN A 42 4.89 19.97 2.89
CA GLN A 42 6.16 20.22 2.18
C GLN A 42 7.34 19.44 2.78
N ALA A 43 7.09 18.60 3.79
CA ALA A 43 8.14 17.88 4.49
C ALA A 43 8.79 16.83 3.60
N SER A 44 10.12 16.83 3.58
CA SER A 44 10.89 15.73 2.99
C SER A 44 10.90 14.53 3.95
N PRO A 45 10.97 13.29 3.44
CA PRO A 45 11.08 12.11 4.29
C PRO A 45 12.22 12.24 5.31
N ARG A 46 11.97 11.87 6.57
CA ARG A 46 12.90 11.98 7.71
C ARG A 46 13.32 13.41 8.09
N SER A 47 12.68 14.45 7.56
CA SER A 47 12.86 15.79 8.11
C SER A 47 12.26 15.89 9.51
N ARG A 48 12.57 16.97 10.23
CA ARG A 48 11.98 17.24 11.54
C ARG A 48 10.45 17.33 11.46
N GLU A 49 9.95 17.95 10.42
CA GLU A 49 8.51 18.13 10.15
C GLU A 49 7.83 16.79 9.83
N ASP A 50 8.50 15.91 9.07
CA ASP A 50 8.00 14.56 8.81
C ASP A 50 7.91 13.74 10.10
N ALA A 51 8.96 13.77 10.94
CA ALA A 51 8.96 13.12 12.24
C ALA A 51 7.86 13.67 13.17
N GLU A 52 7.70 14.99 13.23
CA GLU A 52 6.64 15.64 14.02
C GLU A 52 5.26 15.15 13.57
N ALA A 53 4.98 15.07 12.26
CA ALA A 53 3.72 14.56 11.75
C ALA A 53 3.45 13.12 12.24
N GLY A 54 4.45 12.24 12.19
CA GLY A 54 4.33 10.87 12.68
C GLY A 54 4.09 10.79 14.19
N GLU A 55 4.76 11.60 14.99
CA GLU A 55 4.56 11.67 16.45
C GLU A 55 3.16 12.15 16.83
N ARG A 56 2.54 13.00 15.99
CA ARG A 56 1.18 13.50 16.18
C ARG A 56 0.11 12.60 15.60
N ALA A 57 0.45 11.45 15.03
CA ALA A 57 -0.49 10.52 14.39
C ALA A 57 -1.27 9.66 15.41
N CYS A 58 -1.81 10.26 16.47
CA CYS A 58 -2.53 9.55 17.52
C CYS A 58 -3.64 10.39 18.17
N SER A 59 -4.67 9.70 18.66
CA SER A 59 -5.79 10.31 19.40
C SER A 59 -5.31 11.13 20.59
N GLY A 60 -5.97 12.26 20.83
CA GLY A 60 -5.60 13.22 21.87
C GLY A 60 -4.54 14.25 21.47
N CYS A 61 -3.88 14.10 20.31
CA CYS A 61 -3.11 15.20 19.71
C CYS A 61 -4.04 16.22 19.04
N GLU A 62 -3.80 17.52 19.28
CA GLU A 62 -4.65 18.59 18.72
C GLU A 62 -4.73 18.51 17.19
N GLU A 63 -3.59 18.23 16.53
CA GLU A 63 -3.48 18.12 15.08
C GLU A 63 -4.25 16.92 14.54
N PHE A 64 -4.20 15.78 15.25
CA PHE A 64 -4.93 14.57 14.88
C PHE A 64 -6.44 14.79 14.97
N GLU A 65 -6.90 15.33 16.10
CA GLU A 65 -8.33 15.60 16.32
C GLU A 65 -8.84 16.65 15.33
N ALA A 66 -8.05 17.68 15.04
CA ALA A 66 -8.39 18.67 14.02
C ALA A 66 -8.47 18.04 12.62
N GLY A 67 -7.47 17.24 12.24
CA GLY A 67 -7.44 16.53 10.97
C GLY A 67 -8.62 15.57 10.80
N LEU A 68 -8.97 14.83 11.85
CA LEU A 68 -10.10 13.90 11.86
C LEU A 68 -11.44 14.63 11.72
N ARG A 69 -11.63 15.76 12.41
CA ARG A 69 -12.83 16.59 12.24
C ARG A 69 -12.98 17.10 10.81
N VAL A 70 -11.89 17.60 10.22
CA VAL A 70 -11.90 18.07 8.83
C VAL A 70 -12.21 16.93 7.87
N LEU A 71 -11.53 15.80 8.02
CA LEU A 71 -11.77 14.59 7.21
C LEU A 71 -13.23 14.14 7.32
N ALA A 72 -13.77 14.00 8.53
CA ALA A 72 -15.15 13.57 8.74
C ALA A 72 -16.19 14.55 8.14
N SER A 73 -15.90 15.85 8.11
CA SER A 73 -16.81 16.84 7.53
C SER A 73 -16.93 16.74 6.01
N LYS A 74 -15.84 16.37 5.33
CA LYS A 74 -15.73 16.36 3.86
C LYS A 74 -14.80 15.23 3.38
N PRO A 75 -15.13 13.96 3.64
CA PRO A 75 -14.20 12.83 3.49
C PRO A 75 -13.65 12.69 2.08
N TYR A 76 -14.52 12.84 1.07
CA TYR A 76 -14.16 12.67 -0.34
C TYR A 76 -13.49 13.89 -0.96
N GLU A 77 -13.57 15.08 -0.34
CA GLU A 77 -12.80 16.26 -0.78
C GLU A 77 -11.40 16.25 -0.16
N VAL A 78 -11.27 15.75 1.07
CA VAL A 78 -10.02 15.79 1.84
C VAL A 78 -9.12 14.61 1.50
N SER A 79 -9.65 13.41 1.28
CA SER A 79 -8.85 12.21 0.96
C SER A 79 -9.09 11.74 -0.47
N ALA A 80 -8.00 11.62 -1.24
CA ALA A 80 -8.04 11.00 -2.55
C ALA A 80 -8.41 9.50 -2.47
N GLU A 81 -7.94 8.83 -1.43
CA GLU A 81 -8.19 7.41 -1.15
C GLU A 81 -9.68 7.14 -0.91
N LEU A 82 -10.32 7.92 -0.04
CA LEU A 82 -11.77 7.82 0.20
C LEU A 82 -12.58 8.21 -1.04
N ASN A 83 -12.16 9.25 -1.76
CA ASN A 83 -12.84 9.70 -2.96
C ASN A 83 -12.88 8.58 -4.03
N ALA A 84 -11.77 7.90 -4.23
CA ALA A 84 -11.71 6.75 -5.15
C ALA A 84 -12.56 5.56 -4.68
N MET A 85 -12.72 5.40 -3.36
CA MET A 85 -13.57 4.35 -2.76
C MET A 85 -15.05 4.72 -2.66
N ARG A 86 -15.43 5.96 -3.00
CA ARG A 86 -16.74 6.52 -2.67
C ARG A 86 -17.91 5.65 -3.12
N SER A 87 -17.97 5.26 -4.39
CA SER A 87 -19.06 4.44 -4.93
C SER A 87 -19.16 3.10 -4.19
N TYR A 88 -18.02 2.45 -3.91
CA TYR A 88 -18.00 1.18 -3.20
C TYR A 88 -18.42 1.32 -1.74
N LEU A 89 -18.05 2.42 -1.07
CA LEU A 89 -18.50 2.71 0.29
C LEU A 89 -20.02 2.91 0.33
N GLU A 90 -20.56 3.72 -0.58
CA GLU A 90 -22.00 4.02 -0.69
C GLU A 90 -22.82 2.76 -1.05
N GLU A 91 -22.28 1.87 -1.87
CA GLU A 91 -22.90 0.59 -2.25
C GLU A 91 -22.72 -0.53 -1.20
N GLY A 92 -22.01 -0.28 -0.10
CA GLY A 92 -21.76 -1.28 0.94
C GLY A 92 -20.80 -2.39 0.51
N MET A 93 -19.96 -2.14 -0.50
CA MET A 93 -18.98 -3.09 -1.06
C MET A 93 -17.60 -2.98 -0.40
N VAL A 94 -17.51 -2.36 0.79
CA VAL A 94 -16.27 -2.27 1.56
C VAL A 94 -16.53 -2.87 2.93
N ASP A 95 -15.98 -4.07 3.18
CA ASP A 95 -16.07 -4.74 4.49
C ASP A 95 -14.78 -4.57 5.30
N ALA A 96 -13.64 -4.56 4.62
CA ALA A 96 -12.33 -4.32 5.20
C ALA A 96 -11.48 -3.37 4.36
N VAL A 97 -10.58 -2.63 5.01
CA VAL A 97 -9.60 -1.76 4.35
C VAL A 97 -8.22 -2.02 4.95
N VAL A 98 -7.24 -2.26 4.07
CA VAL A 98 -5.83 -2.38 4.45
C VAL A 98 -5.09 -1.15 3.91
N LEU A 99 -4.68 -0.29 4.82
CA LEU A 99 -4.00 0.97 4.54
C LEU A 99 -2.49 0.74 4.56
N LEU A 100 -1.84 0.96 3.42
CA LEU A 100 -0.40 0.80 3.25
C LEU A 100 0.26 2.18 3.25
N SER A 101 0.84 2.58 4.39
CA SER A 101 1.60 3.83 4.49
C SER A 101 3.04 3.63 4.01
N SER A 102 3.62 4.69 3.44
CA SER A 102 5.07 4.76 3.26
C SER A 102 5.77 4.86 4.61
N ASP A 103 7.08 4.59 4.65
CA ASP A 103 7.91 4.69 5.84
C ASP A 103 8.28 6.14 6.16
N THR A 104 7.24 7.00 6.26
CA THR A 104 7.34 8.44 6.52
C THR A 104 6.26 8.85 7.51
N GLY A 105 6.54 9.87 8.32
CA GLY A 105 5.60 10.33 9.34
C GLY A 105 4.36 11.02 8.77
N VAL A 106 4.47 11.74 7.65
CA VAL A 106 3.30 12.36 7.01
C VAL A 106 2.33 11.31 6.41
N SER A 107 2.86 10.23 5.83
CA SER A 107 2.01 9.14 5.35
C SER A 107 1.39 8.36 6.50
N GLU A 108 2.14 8.09 7.58
CA GLU A 108 1.59 7.50 8.81
C GLU A 108 0.43 8.35 9.35
N PHE A 109 0.60 9.66 9.46
CA PHE A 109 -0.44 10.56 9.94
C PHE A 109 -1.72 10.46 9.10
N SER A 110 -1.58 10.45 7.78
CA SER A 110 -2.71 10.30 6.85
C SER A 110 -3.37 8.92 6.99
N ALA A 111 -2.59 7.85 7.16
CA ALA A 111 -3.11 6.50 7.32
C ALA A 111 -3.86 6.33 8.65
N ARG A 112 -3.36 6.91 9.74
CA ARG A 112 -4.04 6.89 11.04
C ARG A 112 -5.34 7.68 11.05
N LEU A 113 -5.41 8.79 10.33
CA LEU A 113 -6.68 9.51 10.14
C LEU A 113 -7.70 8.67 9.36
N LEU A 114 -7.28 8.01 8.28
CA LEU A 114 -8.14 7.11 7.52
C LEU A 114 -8.60 5.92 8.36
N GLU A 115 -7.70 5.34 9.16
CA GLU A 115 -8.00 4.25 10.07
C GLU A 115 -9.09 4.64 11.07
N ALA A 116 -8.92 5.79 11.74
CA ALA A 116 -9.91 6.29 12.70
C ALA A 116 -11.26 6.57 12.03
N TYR A 117 -11.26 7.22 10.87
CA TYR A 117 -12.48 7.53 10.13
C TYR A 117 -13.22 6.26 9.68
N LEU A 118 -12.55 5.36 8.95
CA LEU A 118 -13.16 4.14 8.42
C LEU A 118 -13.60 3.18 9.53
N SER A 119 -12.87 3.12 10.64
CA SER A 119 -13.28 2.34 11.82
C SER A 119 -14.55 2.91 12.44
N SER A 120 -14.70 4.24 12.50
CA SER A 120 -15.92 4.89 12.98
C SER A 120 -17.13 4.66 12.06
N GLU A 121 -16.88 4.43 10.76
CA GLU A 121 -17.88 4.01 9.77
C GLU A 121 -18.16 2.49 9.81
N GLY A 122 -17.66 1.78 10.83
CA GLY A 122 -17.92 0.37 11.07
C GLY A 122 -17.13 -0.59 10.17
N LYS A 123 -16.04 -0.14 9.52
CA LYS A 123 -15.19 -0.99 8.69
C LYS A 123 -14.12 -1.69 9.51
N LEU A 124 -13.74 -2.90 9.11
CA LEU A 124 -12.51 -3.52 9.63
C LEU A 124 -11.31 -2.84 8.97
N VAL A 125 -10.43 -2.22 9.75
CA VAL A 125 -9.26 -1.52 9.21
C VAL A 125 -7.97 -2.09 9.76
N GLU A 126 -6.98 -2.21 8.89
CA GLU A 126 -5.62 -2.58 9.24
C GLU A 126 -4.65 -1.58 8.61
N THR A 127 -3.80 -0.96 9.43
CA THR A 127 -2.75 -0.05 8.95
C THR A 127 -1.40 -0.76 8.97
N ILE A 128 -0.72 -0.80 7.83
CA ILE A 128 0.60 -1.40 7.68
C ILE A 128 1.55 -0.35 7.11
N ARG A 129 2.63 -0.09 7.86
CA ARG A 129 3.76 0.68 7.34
C ARG A 129 4.65 -0.21 6.50
N VAL A 130 4.88 0.16 5.25
CA VAL A 130 5.75 -0.60 4.33
C VAL A 130 7.21 -0.16 4.52
N PRO A 131 8.11 -1.03 5.02
CA PRO A 131 9.48 -0.63 5.32
C PRO A 131 10.24 -0.10 4.10
N GLY A 132 10.93 1.04 4.26
CA GLY A 132 11.73 1.65 3.20
C GLY A 132 10.93 2.30 2.07
N LEU A 133 9.60 2.13 1.99
CA LEU A 133 8.78 2.79 0.98
C LEU A 133 8.85 4.32 1.18
N GLY A 134 9.16 5.07 0.13
CA GLY A 134 9.39 6.52 0.19
C GLY A 134 10.79 6.93 0.70
N LEU A 135 11.64 5.97 1.09
CA LEU A 135 13.01 6.20 1.59
C LEU A 135 14.08 5.57 0.70
N ASP A 136 13.90 4.29 0.37
CA ASP A 136 14.69 3.54 -0.60
C ASP A 136 13.78 3.14 -1.75
N PHE A 137 14.08 3.63 -2.94
CA PHE A 137 13.21 3.46 -4.09
C PHE A 137 13.08 1.98 -4.52
N GLN A 138 14.19 1.23 -4.57
CA GLN A 138 14.13 -0.16 -5.04
C GLN A 138 13.61 -1.07 -3.94
N GLU A 139 14.20 -1.00 -2.75
CA GLU A 139 13.83 -1.87 -1.64
C GLU A 139 12.40 -1.60 -1.17
N GLY A 140 11.99 -0.32 -1.13
CA GLY A 140 10.63 0.07 -0.77
C GLY A 140 9.56 -0.48 -1.72
N LEU A 141 9.80 -0.43 -3.04
CA LEU A 141 8.88 -1.02 -4.02
C LEU A 141 8.81 -2.54 -3.91
N ILE A 142 9.93 -3.21 -3.66
CA ILE A 142 9.92 -4.67 -3.47
C ILE A 142 9.17 -5.03 -2.18
N ASN A 143 9.40 -4.29 -1.10
CA ASN A 143 8.68 -4.47 0.16
C ASN A 143 7.17 -4.19 0.02
N LEU A 144 6.77 -3.26 -0.85
CA LEU A 144 5.37 -3.03 -1.19
C LEU A 144 4.75 -4.28 -1.84
N VAL A 145 5.45 -4.89 -2.81
CA VAL A 145 4.99 -6.14 -3.45
C VAL A 145 4.89 -7.29 -2.42
N ASP A 146 5.91 -7.47 -1.58
CA ASP A 146 5.89 -8.45 -0.47
C ASP A 146 4.70 -8.24 0.46
N THR A 147 4.46 -6.99 0.88
CA THR A 147 3.38 -6.63 1.79
C THR A 147 2.02 -6.92 1.15
N VAL A 148 1.79 -6.46 -0.08
CA VAL A 148 0.50 -6.64 -0.76
C VAL A 148 0.23 -8.12 -1.04
N ALA A 149 1.22 -8.87 -1.51
CA ALA A 149 1.05 -10.31 -1.73
C ALA A 149 0.66 -11.04 -0.44
N GLY A 150 1.32 -10.74 0.69
CA GLY A 150 0.98 -11.31 1.99
C GLY A 150 -0.40 -10.91 2.51
N VAL A 151 -0.80 -9.65 2.30
CA VAL A 151 -2.15 -9.15 2.65
C VAL A 151 -3.21 -9.87 1.82
N VAL A 152 -3.05 -9.94 0.50
CA VAL A 152 -3.98 -10.65 -0.39
C VAL A 152 -4.12 -12.11 0.03
N ALA A 153 -3.00 -12.79 0.32
CA ALA A 153 -2.97 -14.16 0.84
C ALA A 153 -3.89 -14.32 2.06
N ARG A 154 -3.65 -13.47 3.07
CA ARG A 154 -4.30 -13.53 4.36
C ARG A 154 -5.80 -13.28 4.26
N TYR A 155 -6.20 -12.22 3.58
CA TYR A 155 -7.61 -11.86 3.45
C TYR A 155 -8.38 -12.88 2.60
N ARG A 156 -7.77 -13.42 1.53
CA ARG A 156 -8.37 -14.51 0.77
C ARG A 156 -8.54 -15.78 1.60
N GLY A 157 -7.55 -16.13 2.44
CA GLY A 157 -7.67 -17.22 3.40
C GLY A 157 -8.80 -17.05 4.41
N LEU A 158 -9.18 -15.79 4.72
CA LEU A 158 -10.33 -15.44 5.55
C LEU A 158 -11.66 -15.36 4.77
N GLY A 159 -11.66 -15.68 3.47
CA GLY A 159 -12.83 -15.66 2.60
C GLY A 159 -13.21 -14.28 2.05
N TYR A 160 -12.28 -13.31 2.06
CA TYR A 160 -12.49 -12.01 1.43
C TYR A 160 -12.05 -12.03 -0.05
N ARG A 161 -12.75 -11.25 -0.87
CA ARG A 161 -12.29 -10.85 -2.20
C ARG A 161 -11.34 -9.66 -2.05
N ALA A 162 -10.25 -9.64 -2.80
CA ALA A 162 -9.21 -8.62 -2.68
C ALA A 162 -9.26 -7.63 -3.84
N TRP A 163 -9.52 -6.36 -3.54
CA TRP A 163 -9.55 -5.26 -4.49
C TRP A 163 -8.43 -4.25 -4.18
N ILE A 164 -7.85 -3.62 -5.19
CA ILE A 164 -6.77 -2.65 -5.03
C ILE A 164 -7.22 -1.25 -5.46
N ASN A 165 -7.01 -0.28 -4.58
CA ASN A 165 -7.12 1.14 -4.90
C ASN A 165 -5.75 1.68 -5.33
N LEU A 166 -5.62 2.04 -6.60
CA LEU A 166 -4.39 2.56 -7.22
C LEU A 166 -4.26 4.09 -7.12
N THR A 167 -5.15 4.77 -6.39
CA THR A 167 -5.21 6.24 -6.35
C THR A 167 -4.15 6.85 -5.45
N GLY A 168 -3.94 6.28 -4.26
CA GLY A 168 -3.00 6.83 -3.30
C GLY A 168 -1.56 6.45 -3.60
N GLY A 169 -0.61 7.28 -3.15
CA GLY A 169 0.82 7.07 -3.37
C GLY A 169 1.35 7.66 -4.68
N PHE A 170 2.60 7.31 -5.00
CA PHE A 170 3.30 7.79 -6.20
C PHE A 170 2.96 6.95 -7.46
N LYS A 171 3.11 7.55 -8.65
CA LYS A 171 2.78 6.89 -9.93
C LYS A 171 3.46 5.53 -10.14
N LEU A 172 4.71 5.37 -9.69
CA LEU A 172 5.43 4.11 -9.82
C LEU A 172 4.95 3.06 -8.81
N GLU A 173 4.51 3.46 -7.62
CA GLU A 173 3.86 2.57 -6.65
C GLU A 173 2.54 2.04 -7.24
N ALA A 174 1.73 2.94 -7.80
CA ALA A 174 0.50 2.55 -8.49
C ALA A 174 0.75 1.61 -9.69
N ALA A 175 1.81 1.85 -10.47
CA ALA A 175 2.20 0.96 -11.57
C ALA A 175 2.61 -0.43 -11.09
N VAL A 176 3.37 -0.52 -9.98
CA VAL A 176 3.77 -1.78 -9.36
C VAL A 176 2.55 -2.52 -8.80
N LEU A 177 1.63 -1.81 -8.12
CA LEU A 177 0.38 -2.39 -7.64
C LEU A 177 -0.53 -2.88 -8.78
N TYR A 178 -0.56 -2.16 -9.89
CA TYR A 178 -1.28 -2.61 -11.07
C TYR A 178 -0.66 -3.89 -11.64
N LEU A 179 0.67 -3.99 -11.72
CA LEU A 179 1.34 -5.24 -12.09
C LEU A 179 0.95 -6.38 -11.14
N VAL A 180 0.95 -6.12 -9.82
CA VAL A 180 0.49 -7.08 -8.80
C VAL A 180 -0.94 -7.52 -9.06
N SER A 181 -1.85 -6.61 -9.44
CA SER A 181 -3.23 -6.94 -9.78
C SER A 181 -3.36 -7.85 -11.01
N CYS A 182 -2.40 -7.78 -11.94
CA CYS A 182 -2.36 -8.59 -13.15
C CYS A 182 -1.82 -10.01 -12.88
N LEU A 183 -1.15 -10.25 -11.76
CA LEU A 183 -0.54 -11.56 -11.48
C LEU A 183 -1.60 -12.58 -11.08
N SER A 184 -1.93 -13.47 -12.02
CA SER A 184 -3.09 -14.37 -11.95
C SER A 184 -3.15 -15.22 -10.67
N LYS A 185 -2.00 -15.61 -10.13
CA LYS A 185 -1.92 -16.46 -8.93
C LYS A 185 -2.10 -15.71 -7.62
N LEU A 186 -1.98 -14.37 -7.61
CA LEU A 186 -2.32 -13.58 -6.43
C LEU A 186 -3.84 -13.45 -6.26
N GLY A 187 -4.60 -13.49 -7.35
CA GLY A 187 -6.07 -13.38 -7.30
C GLY A 187 -6.56 -12.13 -6.58
N VAL A 188 -5.88 -11.02 -6.85
CA VAL A 188 -6.53 -9.72 -6.87
C VAL A 188 -7.57 -9.78 -7.98
N GLU A 189 -8.80 -9.39 -7.65
CA GLU A 189 -9.90 -9.51 -8.60
C GLU A 189 -10.18 -8.22 -9.34
N LYS A 190 -9.96 -7.09 -8.66
CA LYS A 190 -10.27 -5.77 -9.19
C LYS A 190 -9.17 -4.79 -8.78
N ALA A 191 -8.82 -3.92 -9.71
CA ALA A 191 -8.03 -2.74 -9.45
C ALA A 191 -8.76 -1.51 -10.00
N TYR A 192 -8.75 -0.41 -9.28
CA TYR A 192 -9.43 0.81 -9.69
C TYR A 192 -8.66 2.05 -9.24
N TYR A 193 -8.91 3.17 -9.89
CA TYR A 193 -8.36 4.47 -9.54
C TYR A 193 -9.38 5.57 -9.80
N ILE A 194 -9.23 6.73 -9.18
CA ILE A 194 -9.99 7.92 -9.58
C ILE A 194 -9.21 8.71 -10.64
N HIS A 195 -9.85 8.98 -11.77
CA HIS A 195 -9.24 9.80 -12.80
C HIS A 195 -9.49 11.28 -12.49
N GLU A 196 -8.44 12.07 -12.26
CA GLU A 196 -8.53 13.49 -11.83
C GLU A 196 -9.43 14.34 -12.73
N ALA A 197 -9.28 14.24 -14.07
CA ALA A 197 -10.08 15.02 -15.00
C ALA A 197 -11.55 14.57 -15.10
N MET A 198 -11.83 13.27 -15.02
CA MET A 198 -13.18 12.72 -15.13
C MET A 198 -13.95 12.78 -13.80
N ARG A 199 -13.22 12.94 -12.69
CA ARG A 199 -13.76 12.94 -11.32
C ARG A 199 -14.61 11.71 -11.01
N SER A 200 -14.23 10.58 -11.59
CA SER A 200 -14.94 9.31 -11.47
C SER A 200 -13.97 8.18 -11.19
N THR A 201 -14.41 7.22 -10.39
CA THR A 201 -13.71 5.95 -10.19
C THR A 201 -13.79 5.12 -11.48
N VAL A 202 -12.64 4.62 -11.91
CA VAL A 202 -12.47 3.80 -13.12
C VAL A 202 -11.85 2.48 -12.70
N GLU A 203 -12.51 1.38 -13.05
CA GLU A 203 -11.93 0.05 -12.96
C GLU A 203 -10.93 -0.16 -14.09
N VAL A 204 -9.71 -0.57 -13.75
CA VAL A 204 -8.65 -0.82 -14.71
C VAL A 204 -8.67 -2.30 -15.10
N PRO A 205 -8.55 -2.65 -16.40
CA PRO A 205 -8.48 -4.05 -16.81
C PRO A 205 -7.28 -4.76 -16.16
N ALA A 206 -7.51 -5.74 -15.30
CA ALA A 206 -6.46 -6.58 -14.77
C ALA A 206 -6.16 -7.71 -15.77
N ILE A 207 -5.17 -7.51 -16.63
CA ILE A 207 -4.79 -8.51 -17.65
C ILE A 207 -4.12 -9.70 -16.95
N PRO A 208 -4.67 -10.93 -17.03
CA PRO A 208 -4.07 -12.07 -16.35
C PRO A 208 -2.69 -12.41 -16.92
N VAL A 209 -1.64 -12.15 -16.15
CA VAL A 209 -0.24 -12.47 -16.44
C VAL A 209 0.17 -13.70 -15.62
N LYS A 210 0.96 -14.58 -16.24
CA LYS A 210 1.59 -15.73 -15.61
C LYS A 210 3.11 -15.59 -15.70
N LEU A 211 3.81 -16.09 -14.69
CA LEU A 211 5.27 -16.22 -14.75
C LEU A 211 5.64 -17.30 -15.77
N GLU A 212 6.81 -17.14 -16.39
CA GLU A 212 7.36 -18.15 -17.29
C GLU A 212 7.70 -19.45 -16.53
N ASP A 213 7.46 -20.60 -17.17
CA ASP A 213 7.73 -21.91 -16.57
C ASP A 213 9.22 -22.11 -16.22
N SER A 214 10.11 -21.45 -16.96
CA SER A 214 11.55 -21.40 -16.69
C SER A 214 11.83 -20.84 -15.29
N LEU A 215 11.20 -19.71 -14.96
CA LEU A 215 11.33 -19.04 -13.67
C LEU A 215 10.72 -19.88 -12.55
N LEU A 216 9.57 -20.51 -12.79
CA LEU A 216 8.94 -21.41 -11.82
C LEU A 216 9.88 -22.56 -11.41
N ARG A 217 10.48 -23.25 -12.40
CA ARG A 217 11.44 -24.34 -12.15
C ARG A 217 12.69 -23.85 -11.42
N THR A 218 13.15 -22.64 -11.72
CA THR A 218 14.29 -22.03 -11.02
C THR A 218 13.97 -21.80 -9.54
N VAL A 219 12.78 -21.26 -9.24
CA VAL A 219 12.31 -21.05 -7.86
C VAL A 219 12.20 -22.39 -7.11
N GLU A 220 11.65 -23.42 -7.75
CA GLU A 220 11.55 -24.77 -7.17
C GLU A 220 12.93 -25.38 -6.86
N ARG A 221 13.90 -25.24 -7.77
CA ARG A 221 15.26 -25.74 -7.58
C ARG A 221 16.02 -25.04 -6.47
N LEU A 222 15.85 -23.71 -6.35
CA LEU A 222 16.52 -22.94 -5.31
C LEU A 222 15.91 -23.23 -3.92
N GLY A 223 14.58 -23.38 -3.85
CA GLY A 223 13.84 -23.66 -2.62
C GLY A 223 13.41 -22.40 -1.88
N ASP A 224 12.62 -22.55 -0.81
CA ASP A 224 12.11 -21.43 -0.01
C ASP A 224 12.97 -21.08 1.23
N GLN A 225 13.95 -21.91 1.52
CA GLN A 225 14.88 -21.69 2.62
C GLN A 225 16.00 -20.74 2.21
N GLU A 226 16.68 -20.21 3.21
CA GLU A 226 17.93 -19.50 3.01
C GLU A 226 19.04 -20.48 2.58
N VAL A 227 19.82 -20.11 1.56
CA VAL A 227 20.82 -20.98 0.93
C VAL A 227 22.14 -20.22 0.79
N GLU A 228 23.26 -20.86 1.10
CA GLU A 228 24.59 -20.28 0.83
C GLU A 228 24.77 -19.97 -0.65
N LEU A 229 25.42 -18.84 -0.95
CA LEU A 229 25.54 -18.29 -2.30
C LEU A 229 26.20 -19.28 -3.27
N GLU A 230 27.24 -19.99 -2.84
CA GLU A 230 27.88 -21.03 -3.64
C GLU A 230 26.98 -22.25 -3.91
N GLU A 231 26.11 -22.59 -2.97
CA GLU A 231 25.13 -23.66 -3.17
C GLU A 231 24.00 -23.22 -4.11
N ALA A 232 23.53 -21.97 -3.99
CA ALA A 232 22.57 -21.40 -4.93
C ALA A 232 23.13 -21.39 -6.37
N ARG A 233 24.40 -21.01 -6.56
CA ARG A 233 25.09 -21.06 -7.85
C ARG A 233 25.11 -22.47 -8.45
N LYS A 234 25.37 -23.50 -7.63
CA LYS A 234 25.30 -24.90 -8.09
C LYS A 234 23.87 -25.31 -8.49
N ARG A 235 22.87 -24.85 -7.73
CA ARG A 235 21.47 -25.21 -7.95
C ARG A 235 20.87 -24.60 -9.20
N ILE A 236 21.15 -23.33 -9.50
CA ILE A 236 20.48 -22.60 -10.58
C ILE A 236 21.41 -21.96 -11.62
N GLY A 237 22.72 -21.96 -11.38
CA GLY A 237 23.72 -21.33 -12.25
C GLY A 237 23.97 -19.86 -11.90
N GLU A 238 25.19 -19.39 -12.19
CA GLU A 238 25.64 -18.01 -11.92
C GLU A 238 24.74 -16.97 -12.61
N GLU A 239 24.56 -17.12 -13.92
CA GLU A 239 23.81 -16.17 -14.74
C GLU A 239 22.36 -16.00 -14.26
N MET A 240 21.70 -17.10 -13.92
CA MET A 240 20.34 -17.08 -13.40
C MET A 240 20.30 -16.43 -12.01
N LEU A 241 21.23 -16.76 -11.12
CA LEU A 241 21.30 -16.14 -9.80
C LEU A 241 21.47 -14.61 -9.90
N ASP A 242 22.34 -14.14 -10.80
CA ASP A 242 22.55 -12.72 -11.07
C ASP A 242 21.30 -12.04 -11.64
N VAL A 243 20.54 -12.72 -12.51
CA VAL A 243 19.24 -12.22 -12.99
C VAL A 243 18.25 -12.09 -11.83
N LEU A 244 18.12 -13.11 -10.97
CA LEU A 244 17.20 -13.09 -9.84
C LEU A 244 17.53 -12.01 -8.81
N LEU A 245 18.82 -11.80 -8.52
CA LEU A 245 19.29 -10.74 -7.61
C LEU A 245 19.01 -9.35 -8.20
N ARG A 246 19.36 -9.11 -9.46
CA ARG A 246 19.16 -7.80 -10.12
C ARG A 246 17.69 -7.46 -10.33
N SER A 247 16.83 -8.47 -10.51
CA SER A 247 15.38 -8.30 -10.66
C SER A 247 14.63 -8.25 -9.32
N GLY A 248 15.33 -8.40 -8.18
CA GLY A 248 14.72 -8.35 -6.85
C GLY A 248 13.84 -9.56 -6.51
N LEU A 249 13.97 -10.68 -7.25
CA LEU A 249 13.24 -11.92 -6.97
C LEU A 249 13.86 -12.72 -5.82
N VAL A 250 15.16 -12.49 -5.59
CA VAL A 250 15.95 -13.07 -4.51
C VAL A 250 16.60 -11.92 -3.74
N GLU A 251 16.63 -12.05 -2.42
CA GLU A 251 17.40 -11.17 -1.54
C GLU A 251 18.71 -11.85 -1.12
N ARG A 252 19.73 -11.04 -0.83
CA ARG A 252 21.03 -11.51 -0.35
C ARG A 252 21.31 -10.93 1.03
N SER A 253 21.71 -11.78 1.97
CA SER A 253 22.15 -11.39 3.31
C SER A 253 23.56 -11.92 3.55
N GLY A 254 24.59 -11.10 3.37
CA GLY A 254 25.98 -11.55 3.50
C GLY A 254 26.35 -12.64 2.47
N THR A 255 26.53 -13.89 2.94
CA THR A 255 26.88 -15.05 2.12
C THR A 255 25.70 -15.92 1.74
N THR A 256 24.49 -15.58 2.20
CA THR A 256 23.28 -16.35 1.91
C THR A 256 22.36 -15.59 0.96
N VAL A 257 21.49 -16.34 0.30
CA VAL A 257 20.40 -15.84 -0.55
C VAL A 257 19.10 -16.52 -0.21
N ARG A 258 17.98 -15.82 -0.41
CA ARG A 258 16.64 -16.35 -0.16
C ARG A 258 15.65 -15.81 -1.18
N ILE A 259 14.73 -16.65 -1.63
CA ILE A 259 13.62 -16.21 -2.49
C ILE A 259 12.68 -15.31 -1.67
N ARG A 260 12.28 -14.18 -2.26
CA ARG A 260 11.32 -13.28 -1.60
C ARG A 260 9.93 -13.91 -1.50
N LYS A 261 9.19 -13.54 -0.45
CA LYS A 261 7.93 -14.21 -0.11
C LYS A 261 6.87 -14.02 -1.21
N TRP A 262 6.80 -12.83 -1.81
CA TRP A 262 5.91 -12.56 -2.93
C TRP A 262 6.13 -13.49 -4.12
N VAL A 263 7.39 -13.84 -4.42
CA VAL A 263 7.73 -14.77 -5.50
C VAL A 263 7.20 -16.17 -5.16
N LEU A 264 7.30 -16.61 -3.90
CA LEU A 264 6.76 -17.90 -3.47
C LEU A 264 5.23 -17.94 -3.60
N HIS A 265 4.53 -16.84 -3.28
CA HIS A 265 3.08 -16.73 -3.49
C HIS A 265 2.69 -16.84 -4.96
N LEU A 266 3.52 -16.31 -5.87
CA LEU A 266 3.32 -16.46 -7.31
C LEU A 266 3.58 -17.87 -7.83
N VAL A 267 4.52 -18.61 -7.24
CA VAL A 267 4.81 -19.98 -7.70
C VAL A 267 3.77 -20.95 -7.17
N ARG A 268 3.50 -20.91 -5.86
CA ARG A 268 2.68 -21.91 -5.16
C ARG A 268 1.19 -21.67 -5.27
N GLY A 269 0.76 -20.43 -5.52
CA GLY A 269 -0.61 -20.02 -5.26
C GLY A 269 -0.89 -19.90 -3.76
N PHE A 270 -2.09 -19.44 -3.40
CA PHE A 270 -2.57 -19.38 -2.03
C PHE A 270 -3.35 -20.63 -1.66
#